data_AF-A0A7S0T4W5-F1
#
_entry.id   AF-A0A7S0T4W5-F1
#
_cell.length_a   1.000
_cell.length_b   1.000
_cell.length_c   1.000
_cell.angle_alpha   90.00
_cell.angle_beta   90.00
_cell.angle_gamma   90.00
#
_symmetry.space_group_name_H-M   'P 1'
#
loop_
_entity.id
_entity.type
_entity.pdbx_description
1 polymer ?
#
loop_
_entity_poly.entity_id
_entity_poly.type
_entity_poly.pdbx_seq_one_letter_code
_entity_poly.pdbx_strand_id
1 'polypeptide(L)'
;VYAEPHMNKHSSRSHCVLQFRVDRVARAAADWPGSAEMAPAGQSDAVAAATTPAPTTTVVKQSQGLLTLVDLAGSERVKKSGSISMTNRFREATSINGSLLVLGQVVQSLAKRQKHIPYRDSVLTKLLETSLSGKSRTALLVCAAAEAEHAGESITTMEFAARCMRVEAAPVARIAFVEVDPVSLARELASSVLDATGQPAGAAAALLRSGEEIRALTASLAREREAREQEGAQLKTSAAAAEAAAAAAAASAAASARKREHDATAALDKARTATLRARVDAAEAENKLAAERSAAAEAAAVAAAAAALDRETARESAATARSDAVRAGEEALYALRAETSRADDAYSQIA
;
A
#
# COMPACT_ATOMS: atom_id res chain seq x y z
N VAL A 1 1.91 61.45 24.62
CA VAL A 1 1.05 62.22 25.55
C VAL A 1 1.91 62.60 26.74
N TYR A 2 2.22 63.87 26.92
CA TYR A 2 2.99 64.34 28.07
C TYR A 2 2.02 64.59 29.23
N ALA A 3 2.25 63.94 30.37
CA ALA A 3 1.51 64.21 31.60
C ALA A 3 2.52 64.44 32.72
N GLU A 4 2.35 65.53 33.46
CA GLU A 4 3.36 66.06 34.37
C GLU A 4 3.41 65.28 35.71
N PRO A 5 4.45 64.48 36.01
CA PRO A 5 4.71 64.06 37.37
C PRO A 5 5.37 65.20 38.16
N HIS A 6 5.20 65.18 39.48
CA HIS A 6 5.84 66.14 40.40
C HIS A 6 7.39 66.04 40.38
N MET A 7 7.94 64.95 39.83
CA MET A 7 9.36 64.59 39.89
C MET A 7 10.16 64.93 38.63
N ASN A 8 9.56 64.88 37.42
CA ASN A 8 10.22 65.30 36.18
C ASN A 8 9.19 65.63 35.07
N LYS A 9 9.05 66.91 34.74
CA LYS A 9 8.05 67.41 33.76
C LYS A 9 8.28 66.92 32.33
N HIS A 10 9.49 66.44 32.00
CA HIS A 10 9.85 65.96 30.66
C HIS A 10 9.83 64.43 30.51
N SER A 11 9.50 63.68 31.57
CA SER A 11 9.46 62.21 31.49
C SER A 11 8.26 61.71 30.69
N SER A 12 8.52 60.82 29.72
CA SER A 12 7.49 60.13 28.94
C SER A 12 6.76 59.07 29.77
N ARG A 13 5.42 59.04 29.66
CA ARG A 13 4.54 58.05 30.33
C ARG A 13 4.01 56.96 29.41
N SER A 14 4.70 56.73 28.31
CA SER A 14 4.33 55.71 27.32
C SER A 14 5.58 55.00 26.84
N HIS A 15 5.48 53.70 26.58
CA HIS A 15 6.51 52.95 25.88
C HIS A 15 6.36 53.17 24.37
N CYS A 16 7.47 53.40 23.67
CA CYS A 16 7.50 53.48 22.21
C CYS A 16 8.30 52.29 21.66
N VAL A 17 7.75 51.62 20.66
CA VAL A 17 8.42 50.52 19.94
C VAL A 17 8.43 50.86 18.47
N LEU A 18 9.62 51.06 17.91
CA LEU A 18 9.83 51.33 16.50
C LEU A 18 10.56 50.15 15.85
N GLN A 19 9.95 49.57 14.82
CA GLN A 19 10.49 48.41 14.13
C GLN A 19 10.84 48.75 12.68
N PHE A 20 12.11 48.58 12.31
CA PHE A 20 12.58 48.63 10.94
C PHE A 20 12.75 47.20 10.41
N ARG A 21 11.96 46.85 9.41
CA ARG A 21 12.14 45.61 8.65
C ARG A 21 12.90 45.94 7.38
N VAL A 22 14.01 45.27 7.18
CA VAL A 22 14.84 45.40 5.99
C VAL A 22 14.87 44.06 5.29
N ASP A 23 14.26 44.00 4.12
CA ASP A 23 14.33 42.85 3.24
C ASP A 23 15.37 43.14 2.16
N ARG A 24 16.44 42.35 2.15
CA ARG A 24 17.50 42.43 1.14
C ARG A 24 17.42 41.19 0.25
N VAL A 25 17.06 41.42 -1.00
CA VAL A 25 17.14 40.42 -2.07
C VAL A 25 18.51 40.55 -2.72
N ALA A 26 19.33 39.49 -2.66
CA ALA A 26 20.60 39.48 -3.36
C ALA A 26 20.32 39.39 -4.86
N ARG A 27 20.65 40.43 -5.63
CA ARG A 27 20.66 40.34 -7.09
C ARG A 27 21.70 39.29 -7.47
N ALA A 28 21.36 38.43 -8.44
CA ALA A 28 22.36 37.57 -9.06
C ALA A 28 23.50 38.48 -9.53
N ALA A 29 24.71 38.26 -9.03
CA ALA A 29 25.88 39.00 -9.50
C ALA A 29 26.01 38.74 -11.00
N ALA A 30 26.37 39.77 -11.77
CA ALA A 30 26.63 39.65 -13.21
C ALA A 30 27.77 38.65 -13.52
N ASP A 31 28.54 38.25 -12.51
CA ASP A 31 29.60 37.24 -12.57
C ASP A 31 29.15 35.95 -11.86
N TRP A 32 28.22 35.19 -12.45
CA TRP A 32 27.91 33.81 -12.02
C TRP A 32 28.86 32.83 -12.75
N PRO A 33 29.91 32.28 -12.10
CA PRO A 33 30.80 31.30 -12.72
C PRO A 33 30.26 29.88 -12.46
N GLY A 34 28.97 29.66 -12.72
CA GLY A 34 28.27 28.45 -12.31
C GLY A 34 27.46 27.78 -13.41
N SER A 35 27.96 27.79 -14.64
CA SER A 35 27.57 26.82 -15.67
C SER A 35 28.47 25.57 -15.69
N ALA A 36 29.50 25.51 -14.84
CA ALA A 36 30.52 24.44 -14.89
C ALA A 36 30.51 23.44 -13.72
N GLU A 37 29.82 23.69 -12.60
CA GLU A 37 30.04 22.91 -11.36
C GLU A 37 28.83 22.13 -10.83
N MET A 38 27.88 21.81 -11.72
CA MET A 38 26.77 20.90 -11.39
C MET A 38 26.60 19.86 -12.49
N ALA A 39 27.69 19.19 -12.86
CA ALA A 39 27.65 17.94 -13.61
C ALA A 39 28.11 16.81 -12.66
N PRO A 40 27.26 15.80 -12.35
CA PRO A 40 27.76 14.61 -11.69
C PRO A 40 28.70 13.89 -12.65
N ALA A 41 29.92 13.62 -12.17
CA ALA A 41 30.92 12.88 -12.92
C ALA A 41 30.41 11.45 -13.22
N GLY A 42 30.38 11.10 -14.51
CA GLY A 42 30.30 9.72 -14.97
C GLY A 42 29.04 9.38 -15.76
N GLN A 43 29.09 9.55 -17.08
CA GLN A 43 29.00 8.44 -18.05
C GLN A 43 28.96 9.02 -19.46
N SER A 44 29.96 8.64 -20.25
CA SER A 44 30.01 8.79 -21.69
C SER A 44 28.96 7.89 -22.31
N ASP A 45 27.91 8.47 -22.90
CA ASP A 45 27.31 7.97 -24.14
C ASP A 45 26.51 9.08 -24.80
N ALA A 46 26.85 9.34 -26.05
CA ALA A 46 26.41 10.47 -26.83
C ALA A 46 25.10 10.17 -27.57
N VAL A 47 23.93 10.30 -26.92
CA VAL A 47 22.63 10.59 -27.59
C VAL A 47 21.63 11.18 -26.57
N ALA A 48 21.70 12.47 -26.25
CA ALA A 48 20.60 13.22 -25.60
C ALA A 48 20.84 14.74 -25.60
N ALA A 49 21.15 15.33 -26.76
CA ALA A 49 21.17 16.79 -26.91
C ALA A 49 19.77 17.30 -27.27
N ALA A 50 18.80 17.13 -26.38
CA ALA A 50 17.50 17.78 -26.48
C ALA A 50 16.88 17.91 -25.09
N THR A 51 16.51 19.14 -24.73
CA THR A 51 15.54 19.48 -23.67
C THR A 51 16.06 19.35 -22.24
N THR A 52 16.88 20.31 -21.81
CA THR A 52 16.76 20.81 -20.43
C THR A 52 16.04 22.16 -20.50
N PRO A 53 14.77 22.28 -20.08
CA PRO A 53 14.10 23.58 -20.08
C PRO A 53 14.82 24.50 -19.10
N ALA A 54 15.10 25.74 -19.53
CA ALA A 54 15.59 26.78 -18.64
C ALA A 54 14.66 26.88 -17.42
N PRO A 55 15.18 27.00 -16.18
CA PRO A 55 14.34 27.06 -15.00
C PRO A 55 13.41 28.29 -15.12
N THR A 56 12.11 28.04 -15.24
CA THR A 56 11.04 29.06 -15.29
C THR A 56 11.00 29.94 -14.02
N THR A 57 11.74 29.53 -12.98
CA THR A 57 11.76 30.16 -11.67
C THR A 57 13.20 30.29 -11.20
N THR A 58 13.64 31.52 -10.97
CA THR A 58 14.94 31.79 -10.35
C THR A 58 14.78 31.78 -8.84
N VAL A 59 15.49 30.87 -8.17
CA VAL A 59 15.58 30.87 -6.72
C VAL A 59 16.56 31.96 -6.29
N VAL A 60 16.07 32.97 -5.58
CA VAL A 60 16.88 34.08 -5.10
C VAL A 60 17.03 34.00 -3.59
N LYS A 61 18.25 34.22 -3.10
CA LYS A 61 18.53 34.35 -1.67
C LYS A 61 18.02 35.70 -1.16
N GLN A 62 17.01 35.67 -0.30
CA GLN A 62 16.52 36.82 0.44
C GLN A 62 17.00 36.75 1.88
N SER A 63 17.59 37.83 2.36
CA SER A 63 17.94 38.02 3.78
C SER A 63 17.03 39.07 4.40
N GLN A 64 16.53 38.81 5.60
CA GLN A 64 15.66 39.72 6.33
C GLN A 64 16.32 40.15 7.65
N GLY A 65 16.33 41.46 7.89
CA GLY A 65 16.71 42.07 9.16
C GLY A 65 15.50 42.71 9.84
N LEU A 66 15.43 42.61 11.17
CA LEU A 66 14.48 43.35 11.99
C LEU A 66 15.26 44.11 13.08
N LEU A 67 15.30 45.43 12.96
CA LEU A 67 15.83 46.31 14.01
C LEU A 67 14.67 46.85 14.84
N THR A 68 14.68 46.57 16.14
CA THR A 68 13.67 47.07 17.08
C THR A 68 14.31 48.09 18.01
N LEU A 69 13.88 49.34 17.93
CA LEU A 69 14.25 50.41 18.86
C LEU A 69 13.11 50.56 19.87
N VAL A 70 13.45 50.55 21.15
CA VAL A 70 12.47 50.58 22.23
C VAL A 70 12.82 51.73 23.17
N ASP A 71 11.86 52.62 23.39
CA ASP A 71 11.92 53.61 24.46
C ASP A 71 10.93 53.20 25.56
N LEU A 72 11.43 53.10 26.79
CA LEU A 72 10.65 52.64 27.93
C LEU A 72 10.33 53.84 28.83
N ALA A 73 9.06 53.93 29.25
CA ALA A 73 8.66 54.86 30.30
C ALA A 73 9.41 54.58 31.62
N GLY A 74 9.46 55.58 32.48
CA GLY A 74 10.13 55.47 33.78
C GLY A 74 9.54 54.38 34.68
N SER A 75 10.41 53.80 35.52
CA SER A 75 10.07 52.74 36.48
C SER A 75 9.82 53.29 37.90
N GLU A 76 9.54 54.58 38.03
CA GLU A 76 9.40 55.24 39.32
C GLU A 76 8.19 54.72 40.12
N ARG A 77 8.34 54.72 41.44
CA ARG A 77 7.29 54.25 42.34
C ARG A 77 6.14 55.24 42.39
N VAL A 78 4.91 54.72 42.24
CA VAL A 78 3.66 55.49 42.30
C VAL A 78 3.51 56.31 43.60
N LYS A 79 4.09 55.81 44.71
CA LYS A 79 4.17 56.52 46.00
C LYS A 79 5.06 57.76 45.95
N LYS A 80 6.18 57.72 45.23
CA LYS A 80 7.16 58.82 45.11
C LYS A 80 6.71 59.86 44.08
N SER A 81 5.94 59.45 43.06
CA SER A 81 5.46 60.35 42.01
C SER A 81 4.22 61.19 42.38
N GLY A 82 3.64 60.99 43.56
CA GLY A 82 2.44 61.71 44.02
C GLY A 82 1.15 61.35 43.25
N SER A 83 1.18 60.28 42.45
CA SER A 83 0.06 59.93 41.56
C SER A 83 -1.14 59.28 42.27
N ILE A 84 -1.03 59.02 43.57
CA ILE A 84 -2.06 58.33 44.39
C ILE A 84 -3.33 59.17 44.55
N SER A 85 -3.23 60.50 44.57
CA SER A 85 -4.38 61.39 44.77
C SER A 85 -5.26 61.58 43.53
N MET A 86 -4.79 61.16 42.35
CA MET A 86 -5.53 61.30 41.09
C MET A 86 -5.78 59.93 40.45
N THR A 87 -7.04 59.48 40.45
CA THR A 87 -7.46 58.16 39.96
C THR A 87 -6.94 57.81 38.56
N ASN A 88 -6.98 58.75 37.61
CA ASN A 88 -6.53 58.50 36.24
C ASN A 88 -5.00 58.32 36.15
N ARG A 89 -4.22 59.14 36.87
CA ARG A 89 -2.75 59.04 36.91
C ARG A 89 -2.29 57.80 37.66
N PHE A 90 -3.01 57.40 38.70
CA PHE A 90 -2.75 56.15 39.42
C PHE A 90 -2.91 54.92 38.52
N ARG A 91 -4.01 54.85 37.75
CA ARG A 91 -4.27 53.75 36.81
C ARG A 91 -3.23 53.69 35.69
N GLU A 92 -2.86 54.83 35.14
CA GLU A 92 -1.79 54.95 34.13
C GLU A 92 -0.44 54.46 34.68
N ALA A 93 0.00 55.00 35.82
CA ALA A 93 1.28 54.62 36.45
C ALA A 93 1.32 53.14 36.85
N THR A 94 0.17 52.57 37.23
CA THR A 94 0.04 51.14 37.52
C THR A 94 0.21 50.30 36.25
N SER A 95 -0.38 50.73 35.13
CA SER A 95 -0.26 50.04 33.84
C SER A 95 1.18 50.05 33.30
N ILE A 96 1.84 51.21 33.35
CA ILE A 96 3.25 51.38 32.96
C ILE A 96 4.14 50.43 33.77
N ASN A 97 4.08 50.53 35.10
CA ASN A 97 4.87 49.70 35.99
C ASN A 97 4.52 48.20 35.88
N GLY A 98 3.27 47.88 35.56
CA GLY A 98 2.84 46.50 35.28
C GLY A 98 3.59 45.92 34.08
N SER A 99 3.70 46.67 32.98
CA SER A 99 4.40 46.19 31.79
C SER A 99 5.92 46.01 32.01
N LEU A 100 6.55 46.90 32.80
CA LEU A 100 7.96 46.81 33.20
C LEU A 100 8.22 45.67 34.21
N LEU A 101 7.27 45.40 35.11
CA LEU A 101 7.34 44.27 36.03
C LEU A 101 7.34 42.94 35.27
N VAL A 102 6.41 42.79 34.33
CA VAL A 102 6.35 41.59 33.47
C VAL A 102 7.62 41.45 32.64
N LEU A 103 8.18 42.54 32.12
CA LEU A 103 9.49 42.53 31.46
C LEU A 103 10.59 41.99 32.40
N GLY A 104 10.61 42.44 33.66
CA GLY A 104 11.47 41.92 34.71
C GLY A 104 11.30 40.42 34.95
N GLN A 105 10.06 39.93 34.98
CA GLN A 105 9.74 38.51 35.16
C GLN A 105 10.20 37.66 33.97
N VAL A 106 10.01 38.14 32.74
CA VAL A 106 10.49 37.47 31.52
C VAL A 106 12.00 37.31 31.54
N VAL A 107 12.74 38.41 31.79
CA VAL A 107 14.21 38.38 31.90
C VAL A 107 14.65 37.41 33.01
N GLN A 108 13.98 37.46 34.18
CA GLN A 108 14.30 36.58 35.29
C GLN A 108 14.12 35.10 34.94
N SER A 109 13.05 34.79 34.20
CA SER A 109 12.71 33.43 33.77
C SER A 109 13.71 32.94 32.73
N LEU A 110 14.14 33.82 31.81
CA LEU A 110 15.17 33.54 30.81
C LEU A 110 16.54 33.29 31.43
N ALA A 111 16.97 34.16 32.36
CA ALA A 111 18.23 34.01 33.08
C ALA A 111 18.29 32.72 33.92
N LYS A 112 17.13 32.21 34.37
CA LYS A 112 17.00 30.93 35.11
C LYS A 112 16.76 29.73 34.18
N ARG A 113 16.70 29.93 32.87
CA ARG A 113 16.37 28.90 31.86
C ARG A 113 15.08 28.13 32.20
N GLN A 114 14.04 28.83 32.67
CA GLN A 114 12.77 28.21 32.97
C GLN A 114 12.10 27.67 31.70
N LYS A 115 11.38 26.55 31.83
CA LYS A 115 10.65 25.92 30.71
C LYS A 115 9.57 26.85 30.12
N HIS A 116 8.88 27.59 30.98
CA HIS A 116 7.83 28.52 30.58
C HIS A 116 8.31 29.96 30.80
N ILE A 117 8.25 30.77 29.73
CA ILE A 117 8.58 32.20 29.78
C ILE A 117 7.30 33.02 29.54
N PRO A 118 6.90 33.91 30.44
CA PRO A 118 5.61 34.61 30.41
C PRO A 118 5.57 35.80 29.44
N TYR A 119 5.92 35.61 28.16
CA TYR A 119 5.87 36.69 27.15
C TYR A 119 4.47 37.24 26.87
N ARG A 120 3.42 36.50 27.25
CA ARG A 120 2.03 36.85 26.94
C ARG A 120 1.37 37.71 28.00
N ASP A 121 2.02 37.89 29.15
CA ASP A 121 1.46 38.58 30.31
C ASP A 121 1.44 40.11 30.11
N SER A 122 2.21 40.63 29.14
CA SER A 122 2.09 42.02 28.69
C SER A 122 2.24 42.17 27.18
N VAL A 123 1.54 43.16 26.60
CA VAL A 123 1.67 43.48 25.17
C VAL A 123 3.11 43.83 24.81
N LEU A 124 3.82 44.54 25.70
CA LEU A 124 5.23 44.89 25.53
C LEU A 124 6.10 43.64 25.38
N THR A 125 5.98 42.67 26.30
CA THR A 125 6.81 41.46 26.25
C THR A 125 6.45 40.53 25.09
N LYS A 126 5.21 40.57 24.61
CA LYS A 126 4.78 39.88 23.39
C LYS A 126 5.41 40.48 22.14
N LEU A 127 5.47 41.82 22.04
CA LEU A 127 6.13 42.50 20.93
C LEU A 127 7.64 42.30 20.94
N LEU A 128 8.24 42.20 22.13
CA LEU A 128 9.68 42.03 22.31
C LEU A 128 10.14 40.58 22.41
N GLU A 129 9.24 39.60 22.24
CA GLU A 129 9.57 38.17 22.34
C GLU A 129 10.75 37.79 21.43
N THR A 130 10.77 38.29 20.19
CA THR A 130 11.87 38.04 19.23
C THR A 130 13.20 38.66 19.68
N SER A 131 13.16 39.78 20.40
CA SER A 131 14.34 40.48 20.89
C SER A 131 14.86 39.90 22.22
N LEU A 132 13.96 39.42 23.08
CA LEU A 132 14.29 38.89 24.41
C LEU A 132 14.58 37.39 24.43
N SER A 133 14.06 36.62 23.46
CA SER A 133 14.25 35.16 23.39
C SER A 133 15.67 34.67 23.08
N GLY A 134 16.64 35.58 22.96
CA GLY A 134 18.03 35.25 22.64
C GLY A 134 18.28 34.98 21.15
N LYS A 135 17.26 35.06 20.28
CA LYS A 135 17.38 34.84 18.83
C LYS A 135 17.81 36.08 18.04
N SER A 136 17.90 37.22 18.69
CA SER A 136 18.33 38.50 18.13
C SER A 136 19.57 39.01 18.87
N ARG A 137 20.36 39.87 18.20
CA ARG A 137 21.33 40.70 18.91
C ARG A 137 20.57 41.83 19.60
N THR A 138 20.69 41.88 20.92
CA THR A 138 19.95 42.83 21.75
C THR A 138 20.92 43.59 22.64
N ALA A 139 20.84 44.92 22.59
CA ALA A 139 21.58 45.82 23.47
C ALA A 139 20.59 46.49 24.43
N LEU A 140 20.99 46.62 25.69
CA LEU A 140 20.21 47.31 26.72
C LEU A 140 21.01 48.53 27.19
N LEU A 141 20.37 49.69 27.15
CA LEU A 141 20.90 50.92 27.75
C LEU A 141 20.29 51.07 29.15
N VAL A 142 21.16 51.24 30.14
CA VAL A 142 20.77 51.32 31.55
C VAL A 142 21.00 52.75 32.02
N CYS A 143 19.90 53.47 32.27
CA CYS A 143 19.94 54.83 32.79
C CYS A 143 19.61 54.80 34.29
N ALA A 144 20.55 55.25 35.11
CA ALA A 144 20.40 55.29 36.57
C ALA A 144 20.81 56.68 37.09
N ALA A 145 20.17 57.10 38.18
CA ALA A 145 20.45 58.35 38.86
C ALA A 145 21.66 58.19 39.80
N ALA A 146 22.53 59.19 39.88
CA ALA A 146 23.73 59.17 40.73
C ALA A 146 23.47 59.75 42.13
N GLU A 147 22.35 60.43 42.31
CA GLU A 147 21.96 61.11 43.54
C GLU A 147 21.58 60.11 44.64
N ALA A 148 22.01 60.38 45.87
CA ALA A 148 21.76 59.51 47.03
C ALA A 148 20.27 59.26 47.30
N GLU A 149 19.40 60.23 47.01
CA GLU A 149 17.95 60.11 47.17
C GLU A 149 17.32 59.04 46.26
N HIS A 150 17.99 58.71 45.16
CA HIS A 150 17.55 57.71 44.17
C HIS A 150 18.36 56.43 44.20
N ALA A 151 19.33 56.29 45.13
CA ALA A 151 20.21 55.14 45.22
C ALA A 151 19.47 53.78 45.24
N GLY A 152 18.33 53.69 45.95
CA GLY A 152 17.53 52.47 45.99
C GLY A 152 16.91 52.06 44.64
N GLU A 153 16.50 53.04 43.83
CA GLU A 153 15.99 52.81 42.47
C GLU A 153 17.15 52.43 41.54
N SER A 154 18.28 53.14 41.63
CA SER A 154 19.48 52.85 40.84
C SER A 154 20.04 51.45 41.10
N ILE A 155 20.09 50.98 42.36
CA ILE A 155 20.50 49.60 42.70
C ILE A 155 19.56 48.59 42.02
N THR A 156 18.24 48.81 42.11
CA THR A 156 17.24 47.92 41.50
C THR A 156 17.43 47.82 39.98
N THR A 157 17.72 48.95 39.32
CA THR A 157 18.01 49.01 37.88
C THR A 157 19.29 48.24 37.53
N MET A 158 20.35 48.39 38.33
CA MET A 158 21.61 47.66 38.13
C MET A 158 21.46 46.15 38.34
N GLU A 159 20.67 45.72 39.32
CA GLU A 159 20.32 44.30 39.52
C GLU A 159 19.52 43.74 38.34
N PHE A 160 18.63 44.53 37.75
CA PHE A 160 17.96 44.15 36.51
C PHE A 160 18.96 43.98 35.36
N ALA A 161 19.88 44.94 35.18
CA ALA A 161 20.92 44.85 34.16
C ALA A 161 21.80 43.60 34.34
N ALA A 162 22.23 43.30 35.57
CA ALA A 162 23.00 42.10 35.89
C ALA A 162 22.24 40.79 35.56
N ARG A 163 20.90 40.79 35.68
CA ARG A 163 20.07 39.65 35.26
C ARG A 163 19.97 39.55 33.74
N CYS A 164 19.84 40.67 33.02
CA CYS A 164 19.85 40.69 31.57
C CYS A 164 21.14 40.09 30.99
N MET A 165 22.29 40.36 31.61
CA MET A 165 23.58 39.81 31.18
C MET A 165 23.69 38.28 31.30
N ARG A 166 22.79 37.62 32.06
CA ARG A 166 22.75 36.16 32.20
C ARG A 166 21.87 35.48 31.15
N VAL A 167 21.17 36.24 30.32
CA VAL A 167 20.34 35.69 29.24
C VAL A 167 21.24 35.24 28.10
N GLU A 168 21.12 33.97 27.70
CA GLU A 168 21.92 33.42 26.60
C GLU A 168 21.37 33.87 25.25
N ALA A 169 22.26 34.40 24.41
CA ALA A 169 21.92 34.83 23.07
C ALA A 169 22.62 33.95 22.01
N ALA A 170 21.81 33.39 21.11
CA ALA A 170 22.22 32.66 19.92
C ALA A 170 21.51 33.30 18.70
N PRO A 171 22.02 34.43 18.19
CA PRO A 171 21.34 35.18 17.13
C PRO A 171 21.32 34.38 15.83
N VAL A 172 20.15 34.29 15.19
CA VAL A 172 19.93 33.53 13.95
C VAL A 172 19.66 34.48 12.79
N ALA A 173 20.45 34.39 11.72
CA ALA A 173 20.18 35.14 10.49
C ALA A 173 18.94 34.58 9.77
N ARG A 174 18.00 35.46 9.42
CA ARG A 174 16.81 35.08 8.65
C ARG A 174 17.13 35.11 7.16
N ILE A 175 17.34 33.93 6.59
CA ILE A 175 17.59 33.74 5.17
C ILE A 175 16.47 32.85 4.61
N ALA A 176 15.81 33.32 3.56
CA ALA A 176 14.82 32.57 2.82
C ALA A 176 15.29 32.42 1.37
N PHE A 177 15.03 31.26 0.78
CA PHE A 177 15.14 31.06 -0.66
C PHE A 177 13.77 31.30 -1.24
N VAL A 178 13.62 32.41 -1.96
CA VAL A 178 12.35 32.80 -2.55
C VAL A 178 12.41 32.49 -4.03
N GLU A 179 11.45 31.70 -4.47
CA GLU A 179 11.17 31.48 -5.88
C GLU A 179 10.60 32.77 -6.46
N VAL A 180 11.42 33.47 -7.25
CA VAL A 180 11.01 34.71 -7.89
C VAL A 180 10.73 34.42 -9.35
N ASP A 181 9.50 34.71 -9.76
CA ASP A 181 9.12 34.70 -11.16
C ASP A 181 9.80 35.89 -11.87
N PRO A 182 10.66 35.62 -12.87
CA PRO A 182 11.46 36.64 -13.54
C PRO A 182 10.61 37.75 -14.18
N VAL A 183 9.36 37.49 -14.57
CA VAL A 183 8.49 38.50 -15.19
C VAL A 183 7.87 39.42 -14.14
N SER A 184 7.61 38.93 -12.93
CA SER A 184 7.17 39.78 -11.82
C SER A 184 8.29 40.72 -11.38
N LEU A 185 9.53 40.21 -11.32
CA LEU A 185 10.72 41.02 -11.05
C LEU A 185 11.00 42.03 -12.17
N ALA A 186 10.86 41.63 -13.45
CA ALA A 186 11.01 42.52 -14.59
C ALA A 186 9.97 43.64 -14.57
N ARG A 187 8.73 43.36 -14.15
CA ARG A 187 7.68 44.36 -13.98
C ARG A 187 7.97 45.34 -12.85
N GLU A 188 8.47 44.86 -11.71
CA GLU A 188 8.87 45.69 -10.57
C GLU A 188 10.09 46.57 -10.91
N LEU A 189 11.08 46.01 -11.62
CA LEU A 189 12.21 46.79 -12.13
C LEU A 189 11.77 47.84 -13.16
N ALA A 190 10.88 47.47 -14.09
CA ALA A 190 10.34 48.39 -15.09
C ALA A 190 9.47 49.50 -14.48
N SER A 191 8.75 49.24 -13.38
CA SER A 191 8.02 50.28 -12.66
C SER A 191 8.95 51.16 -11.82
N SER A 192 10.09 50.64 -11.38
CA SER A 192 11.11 51.43 -10.67
C SER A 192 12.00 52.28 -11.59
N VAL A 193 12.09 51.93 -12.89
CA VAL A 193 12.83 52.65 -13.93
C VAL A 193 11.83 53.18 -14.95
N LEU A 194 11.18 54.29 -14.60
CA LEU A 194 10.41 55.09 -15.56
C LEU A 194 11.34 56.15 -16.11
N ASP A 195 11.43 56.24 -17.44
CA ASP A 195 12.13 57.34 -18.11
C ASP A 195 11.31 58.64 -17.92
N ALA A 196 11.88 59.81 -18.24
CA ALA A 196 11.24 61.13 -18.05
C ALA A 196 9.85 61.30 -18.73
N THR A 197 9.45 60.36 -19.59
CA THR A 197 8.17 60.29 -20.30
C THR A 197 7.13 59.37 -19.63
N GLY A 198 7.44 58.74 -18.49
CA GLY A 198 6.54 57.84 -17.78
C GLY A 198 6.33 56.48 -18.44
N GLN A 199 7.21 56.10 -19.39
CA GLN A 199 7.18 54.80 -20.06
C GLN A 199 8.35 53.92 -19.59
N PRO A 200 8.15 52.59 -19.48
CA PRO A 200 9.26 51.67 -19.26
C PRO A 200 10.16 51.67 -20.48
N ALA A 201 11.47 51.89 -20.29
CA ALA A 201 12.48 51.88 -21.35
C ALA A 201 12.26 50.70 -22.31
N GLY A 202 12.29 50.90 -23.63
CA GLY A 202 11.81 49.93 -24.63
C GLY A 202 12.33 48.49 -24.51
N ALA A 203 13.50 48.30 -23.89
CA ALA A 203 14.06 46.99 -23.54
C ALA A 203 13.22 46.22 -22.50
N ALA A 204 12.68 46.91 -21.49
CA ALA A 204 11.81 46.32 -20.47
C ALA A 204 10.47 45.84 -21.05
N ALA A 205 9.89 46.60 -21.99
CA ALA A 205 8.66 46.22 -22.67
C ALA A 205 8.85 44.97 -23.56
N ALA A 206 10.01 44.81 -24.20
CA ALA A 206 10.34 43.62 -24.99
C ALA A 206 10.52 42.37 -24.12
N LEU A 207 11.21 42.50 -22.98
CA LEU A 207 11.39 41.41 -22.01
C LEU A 207 10.06 40.95 -21.39
N LEU A 208 9.15 41.88 -21.09
CA LEU A 208 7.82 41.54 -20.56
C LEU A 208 6.99 40.73 -21.57
N ARG A 209 6.98 41.15 -22.85
CA ARG A 209 6.26 40.41 -23.91
C ARG A 209 6.83 38.99 -24.09
N SER A 210 8.15 38.88 -24.20
CA SER A 210 8.81 37.58 -24.34
C SER A 210 8.57 36.67 -23.12
N GLY A 211 8.56 37.25 -21.90
CA GLY A 211 8.26 36.51 -20.69
C GLY A 211 6.81 36.02 -20.58
N GLU A 212 5.84 36.82 -21.04
CA GLU A 212 4.43 36.42 -21.09
C GLU A 212 4.19 35.30 -22.12
N GLU A 213 4.87 35.34 -23.27
CA GLU A 213 4.85 34.27 -24.27
C GLU A 213 5.41 32.95 -23.71
N ILE A 214 6.55 32.99 -23.01
CA ILE A 214 7.15 31.82 -22.37
C ILE A 214 6.21 31.22 -21.32
N ARG A 215 5.56 32.04 -20.48
CA ARG A 215 4.57 31.58 -19.50
C ARG A 215 3.37 30.92 -20.18
N ALA A 216 2.85 31.52 -21.25
CA ALA A 216 1.70 30.97 -21.99
C ALA A 216 2.02 29.60 -22.62
N LEU A 217 3.21 29.47 -23.23
CA LEU A 217 3.68 28.20 -23.80
C LEU A 217 3.88 27.14 -22.71
N THR A 218 4.46 27.51 -21.57
CA THR A 218 4.66 26.60 -20.43
C THR A 218 3.33 26.10 -19.87
N ALA A 219 2.34 26.98 -19.72
CA ALA A 219 1.00 26.61 -19.26
C ALA A 219 0.24 25.74 -20.28
N SER A 220 0.50 25.91 -21.58
CA SER A 220 -0.06 25.03 -22.62
C SER A 220 0.55 23.62 -22.54
N LEU A 221 1.88 23.54 -22.43
CA LEU A 221 2.61 22.28 -22.30
C LEU A 221 2.24 21.50 -21.03
N ALA A 222 2.03 22.19 -19.90
CA ALA A 222 1.59 21.56 -18.66
C ALA A 222 0.20 20.91 -18.81
N ARG A 223 -0.76 21.62 -19.41
CA ARG A 223 -2.11 21.09 -19.69
C ARG A 223 -2.06 19.89 -20.64
N GLU A 224 -1.20 19.93 -21.65
CA GLU A 224 -1.03 18.82 -22.59
C GLU A 224 -0.39 17.59 -21.93
N ARG A 225 0.50 17.78 -20.96
CA ARG A 225 1.08 16.67 -20.16
C ARG A 225 0.06 16.04 -19.24
N GLU A 226 -0.71 16.85 -18.51
CA GLU A 226 -1.80 16.34 -17.66
C GLU A 226 -2.84 15.55 -18.46
N ALA A 227 -3.19 16.03 -19.66
CA ALA A 227 -4.10 15.31 -20.55
C ALA A 227 -3.53 13.94 -20.97
N ARG A 228 -2.25 13.88 -21.37
CA ARG A 228 -1.58 12.61 -21.71
C ARG A 228 -1.43 11.65 -20.53
N GLU A 229 -1.20 12.18 -19.33
CA GLU A 229 -1.13 11.35 -18.10
C GLU A 229 -2.49 10.76 -17.75
N GLN A 230 -3.57 11.54 -17.88
CA GLN A 230 -4.94 11.06 -17.70
C GLN A 230 -5.31 9.99 -18.73
N GLU A 231 -4.99 10.23 -20.00
CA GLU A 231 -5.19 9.24 -21.07
C GLU A 231 -4.40 7.94 -20.80
N GLY A 232 -3.13 8.06 -20.38
CA GLY A 232 -2.30 6.93 -20.00
C GLY A 232 -2.84 6.16 -18.78
N ALA A 233 -3.40 6.85 -17.79
CA ALA A 233 -4.04 6.23 -16.64
C ALA A 233 -5.33 5.47 -17.03
N GLN A 234 -6.14 6.03 -17.93
CA GLN A 234 -7.35 5.38 -18.46
C GLN A 234 -7.02 4.14 -19.31
N LEU A 235 -5.96 4.19 -20.12
CA LEU A 235 -5.51 3.03 -20.89
C LEU A 235 -4.99 1.91 -19.98
N LYS A 236 -4.26 2.24 -18.91
CA LYS A 236 -3.80 1.25 -17.92
C LYS A 236 -4.94 0.58 -17.18
N THR A 237 -5.95 1.33 -16.74
CA THR A 237 -7.11 0.76 -16.02
C THR A 237 -7.97 -0.10 -16.93
N SER A 238 -8.19 0.31 -18.17
CA SER A 238 -8.95 -0.49 -19.16
C SER A 238 -8.21 -1.77 -19.59
N ALA A 239 -6.88 -1.73 -19.74
CA ALA A 239 -6.08 -2.92 -20.01
C ALA A 239 -6.13 -3.94 -18.85
N ALA A 240 -5.97 -3.47 -17.60
CA ALA A 240 -6.07 -4.35 -16.43
C ALA A 240 -7.47 -4.98 -16.27
N ALA A 241 -8.53 -4.23 -16.58
CA ALA A 241 -9.89 -4.74 -16.57
C ALA A 241 -10.13 -5.81 -17.66
N ALA A 242 -9.60 -5.59 -18.87
CA ALA A 242 -9.68 -6.55 -19.97
C ALA A 242 -8.91 -7.85 -19.67
N GLU A 243 -7.73 -7.75 -19.06
CA GLU A 243 -6.92 -8.91 -18.66
C GLU A 243 -7.61 -9.73 -17.56
N ALA A 244 -8.19 -9.06 -16.54
CA ALA A 244 -8.97 -9.72 -15.50
C ALA A 244 -10.22 -10.43 -16.06
N ALA A 245 -10.92 -9.81 -17.02
CA ALA A 245 -12.07 -10.41 -17.69
C ALA A 245 -11.68 -11.65 -18.52
N ALA A 246 -10.56 -11.59 -19.24
CA ALA A 246 -10.03 -12.72 -20.00
C ALA A 246 -9.63 -13.89 -19.08
N ALA A 247 -8.97 -13.61 -17.96
CA ALA A 247 -8.60 -14.62 -16.97
C ALA A 247 -9.84 -15.29 -16.35
N ALA A 248 -10.88 -14.53 -16.02
CA ALA A 248 -12.13 -15.07 -15.49
C ALA A 248 -12.87 -15.96 -16.52
N ALA A 249 -12.87 -15.56 -17.80
CA ALA A 249 -13.44 -16.36 -18.88
C ALA A 249 -12.68 -17.69 -19.08
N ALA A 250 -11.34 -17.65 -19.06
CA ALA A 250 -10.51 -18.85 -19.14
C ALA A 250 -10.74 -19.81 -17.95
N ALA A 251 -10.85 -19.27 -16.72
CA ALA A 251 -11.13 -20.07 -15.54
C ALA A 251 -12.50 -20.77 -15.59
N SER A 252 -13.55 -20.07 -16.04
CA SER A 252 -14.89 -20.66 -16.18
C SER A 252 -14.97 -21.73 -17.28
N ALA A 253 -14.25 -21.54 -18.39
CA ALA A 253 -14.11 -22.56 -19.43
C ALA A 253 -13.37 -23.80 -18.92
N ALA A 254 -12.26 -23.63 -18.19
CA ALA A 254 -11.50 -24.73 -17.60
C ALA A 254 -12.31 -25.52 -16.56
N ALA A 255 -13.09 -24.85 -15.71
CA ALA A 255 -13.99 -25.51 -14.76
C ALA A 255 -15.06 -26.36 -15.47
N SER A 256 -15.63 -25.83 -16.55
CA SER A 256 -16.62 -26.53 -17.36
C SER A 256 -16.03 -27.77 -18.06
N ALA A 257 -14.79 -27.68 -18.53
CA ALA A 257 -14.07 -28.79 -19.14
C ALA A 257 -13.77 -29.92 -18.12
N ARG A 258 -13.25 -29.57 -16.93
CA ARG A 258 -12.98 -30.54 -15.85
C ARG A 258 -14.24 -31.30 -15.42
N LYS A 259 -15.38 -30.62 -15.33
CA LYS A 259 -16.66 -31.26 -15.01
C LYS A 259 -17.06 -32.28 -16.08
N ARG A 260 -16.95 -31.93 -17.36
CA ARG A 260 -17.25 -32.86 -18.48
C ARG A 260 -16.34 -34.07 -18.48
N GLU A 261 -15.05 -33.89 -18.18
CA GLU A 261 -14.08 -34.98 -18.08
C GLU A 261 -14.43 -35.93 -16.93
N HIS A 262 -14.72 -35.38 -15.74
CA HIS A 262 -15.17 -36.18 -14.59
C HIS A 262 -16.46 -36.95 -14.92
N ASP A 263 -17.47 -36.30 -15.50
CA ASP A 263 -18.73 -36.94 -15.86
C ASP A 263 -18.53 -38.05 -16.91
N ALA A 264 -17.61 -37.85 -17.87
CA ALA A 264 -17.26 -38.86 -18.88
C ALA A 264 -16.53 -40.07 -18.25
N THR A 265 -15.58 -39.84 -17.34
CA THR A 265 -14.90 -40.93 -16.62
C THR A 265 -15.86 -41.75 -15.76
N ALA A 266 -16.75 -41.09 -15.03
CA ALA A 266 -17.79 -41.75 -14.24
C ALA A 266 -18.75 -42.58 -15.10
N ALA A 267 -19.12 -42.07 -16.30
CA ALA A 267 -19.94 -42.81 -17.25
C ALA A 267 -19.23 -44.05 -17.80
N LEU A 268 -17.92 -43.94 -18.10
CA LEU A 268 -17.10 -45.05 -18.58
C LEU A 268 -16.96 -46.15 -17.52
N ASP A 269 -16.71 -45.79 -16.26
CA ASP A 269 -16.62 -46.75 -15.15
C ASP A 269 -17.96 -47.46 -14.92
N LYS A 270 -19.08 -46.74 -15.04
CA LYS A 270 -20.42 -47.33 -14.97
C LYS A 270 -20.66 -48.33 -16.12
N ALA A 271 -20.23 -48.01 -17.33
CA ALA A 271 -20.34 -48.92 -18.46
C ALA A 271 -19.44 -50.16 -18.28
N ARG A 272 -18.20 -49.96 -17.83
CA ARG A 272 -17.24 -51.05 -17.59
C ARG A 272 -17.74 -52.02 -16.52
N THR A 273 -18.27 -51.51 -15.41
CA THR A 273 -18.84 -52.34 -14.34
C THR A 273 -20.07 -53.12 -14.82
N ALA A 274 -20.94 -52.51 -15.63
CA ALA A 274 -22.07 -53.20 -16.24
C ALA A 274 -21.63 -54.32 -17.21
N THR A 275 -20.64 -54.06 -18.07
CA THR A 275 -20.10 -55.08 -18.98
C THR A 275 -19.42 -56.23 -18.22
N LEU A 276 -18.63 -55.93 -17.18
CA LEU A 276 -18.02 -56.96 -16.35
C LEU A 276 -19.06 -57.84 -15.68
N ARG A 277 -20.14 -57.25 -15.14
CA ARG A 277 -21.25 -57.99 -14.54
C ARG A 277 -21.91 -58.94 -15.55
N ALA A 278 -22.22 -58.45 -16.75
CA ALA A 278 -22.80 -59.27 -17.80
C ALA A 278 -21.88 -60.45 -18.22
N ARG A 279 -20.55 -60.26 -18.22
CA ARG A 279 -19.60 -61.35 -18.50
C ARG A 279 -19.54 -62.39 -17.38
N VAL A 280 -19.66 -61.97 -16.12
CA VAL A 280 -19.74 -62.90 -14.98
C VAL A 280 -21.02 -63.71 -15.07
N ASP A 281 -22.17 -63.06 -15.28
CA ASP A 281 -23.46 -63.74 -15.42
C ASP A 281 -23.46 -64.75 -16.58
N ALA A 282 -22.82 -64.40 -17.71
CA ALA A 282 -22.67 -65.31 -18.85
C ALA A 282 -21.77 -66.51 -18.53
N ALA A 283 -20.64 -66.30 -17.84
CA ALA A 283 -19.73 -67.38 -17.45
C ALA A 283 -20.38 -68.33 -16.42
N GLU A 284 -21.18 -67.80 -15.50
CA GLU A 284 -21.96 -68.61 -14.56
C GLU A 284 -23.00 -69.48 -15.29
N ALA A 285 -23.67 -68.93 -16.31
CA ALA A 285 -24.60 -69.69 -17.14
C ALA A 285 -23.90 -70.79 -17.95
N GLU A 286 -22.73 -70.51 -18.53
CA GLU A 286 -21.93 -71.52 -19.25
C GLU A 286 -21.48 -72.65 -18.31
N ASN A 287 -21.02 -72.32 -17.10
CA ASN A 287 -20.65 -73.33 -16.09
C ASN A 287 -21.84 -74.19 -15.68
N LYS A 288 -23.01 -73.59 -15.51
CA LYS A 288 -24.24 -74.34 -15.19
C LYS A 288 -24.63 -75.28 -16.31
N LEU A 289 -24.56 -74.83 -17.57
CA LEU A 289 -24.83 -75.67 -18.74
C LEU A 289 -23.79 -76.80 -18.89
N ALA A 290 -22.52 -76.52 -18.60
CA ALA A 290 -21.47 -77.53 -18.59
C ALA A 290 -21.71 -78.60 -17.52
N ALA A 291 -22.13 -78.19 -16.32
CA ALA A 291 -22.54 -79.10 -15.25
C ALA A 291 -23.73 -79.97 -15.67
N GLU A 292 -24.77 -79.38 -16.26
CA GLU A 292 -25.94 -80.11 -16.78
C GLU A 292 -25.55 -81.11 -17.89
N ARG A 293 -24.65 -80.73 -18.81
CA ARG A 293 -24.12 -81.64 -19.84
C ARG A 293 -23.30 -82.77 -19.26
N SER A 294 -22.48 -82.52 -18.25
CA SER A 294 -21.71 -83.58 -17.57
C SER A 294 -22.63 -84.58 -16.86
N ALA A 295 -23.66 -84.10 -16.16
CA ALA A 295 -24.68 -84.95 -15.53
C ALA A 295 -25.47 -85.76 -16.58
N ALA A 296 -25.82 -85.16 -17.71
CA ALA A 296 -26.48 -85.85 -18.80
C ALA A 296 -25.58 -86.92 -19.45
N ALA A 297 -24.28 -86.64 -19.60
CA ALA A 297 -23.30 -87.60 -20.12
C ALA A 297 -23.11 -88.79 -19.16
N GLU A 298 -23.04 -88.54 -17.85
CA GLU A 298 -23.01 -89.58 -16.82
C GLU A 298 -24.29 -90.43 -16.87
N ALA A 299 -25.47 -89.82 -16.97
CA ALA A 299 -26.74 -90.54 -17.10
C ALA A 299 -26.80 -91.40 -18.38
N ALA A 300 -26.31 -90.87 -19.51
CA ALA A 300 -26.24 -91.61 -20.77
C ALA A 300 -25.26 -92.80 -20.69
N ALA A 301 -24.12 -92.65 -20.00
CA ALA A 301 -23.17 -93.73 -19.78
C ALA A 301 -23.78 -94.85 -18.93
N VAL A 302 -24.55 -94.50 -17.89
CA VAL A 302 -25.29 -95.47 -17.06
C VAL A 302 -26.34 -96.22 -17.88
N ALA A 303 -27.10 -95.51 -18.72
CA ALA A 303 -28.10 -96.13 -19.60
C ALA A 303 -27.47 -97.09 -20.63
N ALA A 304 -26.32 -96.72 -21.20
CA ALA A 304 -25.59 -97.58 -22.13
C ALA A 304 -25.06 -98.86 -21.45
N ALA A 305 -24.58 -98.75 -20.20
CA ALA A 305 -24.16 -99.89 -19.39
C ALA A 305 -25.34 -100.83 -19.08
N ALA A 306 -26.51 -100.30 -18.71
CA ALA A 306 -27.72 -101.09 -18.48
C ALA A 306 -28.14 -101.87 -19.74
N ALA A 307 -28.16 -101.20 -20.90
CA ALA A 307 -28.50 -101.85 -22.18
C ALA A 307 -27.47 -102.90 -22.64
N ALA A 308 -26.23 -102.84 -22.14
CA ALA A 308 -25.22 -103.89 -22.38
C ALA A 308 -25.52 -105.12 -21.50
N LEU A 309 -25.87 -104.90 -20.23
CA LEU A 309 -26.25 -105.95 -19.29
C LEU A 309 -27.51 -106.70 -19.76
N ASP A 310 -28.52 -105.99 -20.27
CA ASP A 310 -29.73 -106.61 -20.84
C ASP A 310 -29.42 -107.50 -22.06
N ARG A 311 -28.44 -107.11 -22.88
CA ARG A 311 -27.99 -107.94 -24.01
C ARG A 311 -27.24 -109.18 -23.57
N GLU A 312 -26.52 -109.09 -22.45
CA GLU A 312 -25.80 -110.22 -21.87
C GLU A 312 -26.76 -111.24 -21.25
N THR A 313 -27.73 -110.79 -20.45
CA THR A 313 -28.79 -111.66 -19.91
C THR A 313 -29.66 -112.29 -21.00
N ALA A 314 -29.95 -111.57 -22.08
CA ALA A 314 -30.63 -112.13 -23.26
C ALA A 314 -29.79 -113.21 -23.97
N ARG A 315 -28.47 -113.05 -24.04
CA ARG A 315 -27.57 -114.09 -24.59
C ARG A 315 -27.50 -115.31 -23.70
N GLU A 316 -27.42 -115.12 -22.38
CA GLU A 316 -27.42 -116.21 -21.41
C GLU A 316 -28.72 -117.01 -21.50
N SER A 317 -29.88 -116.36 -21.44
CA SER A 317 -31.18 -117.04 -21.60
C SER A 317 -31.33 -117.77 -22.94
N ALA A 318 -30.81 -117.22 -24.05
CA ALA A 318 -30.78 -117.90 -25.34
C ALA A 318 -29.77 -119.07 -25.39
N ALA A 319 -28.72 -119.06 -24.55
CA ALA A 319 -27.81 -120.19 -24.38
C ALA A 319 -28.49 -121.31 -23.58
N THR A 320 -29.21 -120.96 -22.51
CA THR A 320 -30.00 -121.92 -21.71
C THR A 320 -31.07 -122.60 -22.56
N ALA A 321 -31.83 -121.83 -23.34
CA ALA A 321 -32.85 -122.37 -24.25
C ALA A 321 -32.28 -123.33 -25.30
N ARG A 322 -31.06 -123.07 -25.79
CA ARG A 322 -30.36 -124.00 -26.70
C ARG A 322 -29.94 -125.28 -26.00
N SER A 323 -29.47 -125.20 -24.76
CA SER A 323 -29.15 -126.38 -23.95
C SER A 323 -30.39 -127.25 -23.71
N ASP A 324 -31.54 -126.64 -23.40
CA ASP A 324 -32.80 -127.35 -23.21
C ASP A 324 -33.30 -128.02 -24.50
N ALA A 325 -33.14 -127.37 -25.66
CA ALA A 325 -33.50 -127.94 -26.95
C ALA A 325 -32.63 -129.16 -27.32
N VAL A 326 -31.33 -129.13 -26.99
CA VAL A 326 -30.42 -130.28 -27.19
C VAL A 326 -30.87 -131.46 -26.31
N ARG A 327 -31.19 -131.20 -25.03
CA ARG A 327 -31.70 -132.23 -24.12
C ARG A 327 -33.02 -132.86 -24.62
N ALA A 328 -33.95 -132.04 -25.13
CA ALA A 328 -35.20 -132.54 -25.72
C ALA A 328 -34.95 -133.39 -26.99
N GLY A 329 -33.95 -133.02 -27.80
CA GLY A 329 -33.52 -133.80 -28.97
C GLY A 329 -32.93 -135.16 -28.60
N GLU A 330 -32.13 -135.24 -27.53
CA GLU A 330 -31.58 -136.50 -27.02
C GLU A 330 -32.68 -137.42 -26.45
N GLU A 331 -33.67 -136.85 -25.75
CA GLU A 331 -34.84 -137.61 -25.25
C GLU A 331 -35.67 -138.19 -26.41
N ALA A 332 -35.86 -137.44 -27.50
CA ALA A 332 -36.56 -137.91 -28.70
C ALA A 332 -35.79 -139.04 -29.43
N LEU A 333 -34.45 -138.95 -29.50
CA LEU A 333 -33.60 -140.00 -30.06
C LEU A 333 -33.67 -141.29 -29.24
N TYR A 334 -33.74 -141.19 -27.91
CA TYR A 334 -33.93 -142.35 -27.04
C TYR A 334 -35.29 -143.03 -27.29
N ALA A 335 -36.36 -142.26 -27.48
CA ALA A 335 -37.68 -142.80 -27.80
C ALA A 335 -37.70 -143.54 -29.15
N LEU A 336 -37.05 -142.99 -30.18
CA LEU A 336 -36.96 -143.62 -31.51
C LEU A 336 -36.13 -144.92 -31.48
N ARG A 337 -35.09 -144.97 -30.64
CA ARG A 337 -34.27 -146.17 -30.43
C ARG A 337 -35.03 -147.28 -29.70
N ALA A 338 -35.95 -146.91 -28.81
CA ALA A 338 -36.85 -147.87 -28.16
C ALA A 338 -37.93 -148.41 -29.13
N GLU A 339 -38.40 -147.62 -30.08
CA GLU A 339 -39.34 -148.09 -31.12
C GLU A 339 -38.68 -149.02 -32.15
N THR A 340 -37.44 -148.73 -32.55
CA THR A 340 -36.66 -149.60 -33.44
C THR A 340 -36.31 -150.94 -32.77
N SER A 341 -35.99 -150.94 -31.47
CA SER A 341 -35.81 -152.18 -30.71
C SER A 341 -37.08 -153.04 -30.66
N ARG A 342 -38.28 -152.44 -30.59
CA ARG A 342 -39.55 -153.20 -30.65
C ARG A 342 -39.86 -153.73 -32.05
N ALA A 343 -39.42 -153.03 -33.10
CA ALA A 343 -39.58 -153.47 -34.48
C ALA A 343 -38.66 -154.66 -34.81
N ASP A 344 -37.43 -154.67 -34.28
CA ASP A 344 -36.48 -155.79 -34.45
C ASP A 344 -36.92 -157.06 -33.67
N ASP A 345 -37.53 -156.91 -32.50
CA ASP A 345 -38.11 -158.04 -31.74
C ASP A 345 -39.34 -158.66 -32.43
N ALA A 346 -40.12 -157.86 -33.16
CA ALA A 346 -41.27 -158.35 -33.93
C ALA A 346 -40.86 -159.09 -35.21
N TYR A 347 -39.72 -158.73 -35.82
CA TYR A 347 -39.18 -159.41 -37.00
C TYR A 347 -38.57 -160.78 -36.68
N SER A 348 -38.17 -160.99 -35.43
CA SER A 348 -37.49 -162.22 -34.95
C SER A 348 -38.44 -163.38 -34.61
N GLN A 349 -39.76 -163.19 -34.64
CA GLN A 349 -40.76 -164.22 -34.29
C GLN A 349 -41.47 -164.85 -35.51
N ILE A 350 -41.05 -164.54 -36.74
CA ILE A 350 -41.66 -165.08 -37.99
C ILE A 350 -40.68 -165.95 -38.82
N ALA A 351 -39.45 -166.16 -38.35
CA ALA A 351 -38.48 -167.09 -38.95
C ALA A 351 -38.19 -168.28 -38.02
#